data_AF-A0A7C1ELT9-F1
#
_entry.id   AF-A0A7C1ELT9-F1
#
_cell.length_a   1.000
_cell.length_b   1.000
_cell.length_c   1.000
_cell.angle_alpha   90.00
_cell.angle_beta   90.00
_cell.angle_gamma   90.00
#
_symmetry.space_group_name_H-M   'P 1'
#
loop_
_entity.id
_entity.type
_entity.pdbx_description
1 polymer ?
#
loop_
_entity_poly.entity_id
_entity_poly.type
_entity_poly.pdbx_seq_one_letter_code
_entity_poly.pdbx_strand_id
1 'polypeptide(L)'
;MRFRLSVLGVILIVVVMSAQFQAAPGDVLAQEGEQCTQLISDALTEAQEACAGTARGEVCYAFAGTTATSSDNATFAAGGDKVTLASLESLITAAANPDTGEWGIATLMLPAGLPEGEQAVMGVLFGNAQITRPEQAASDRPTLTVTNSGSAEVNLRNGAGTTYSVVSVLAPGQSVVADGRNQESDWVRVQLEDGSVAWVFARVISWEGDLSTLEVLLPNDVTPPFQVGEPFQAFNLTTGGESALCGAAPSGLLLQYSGEEVAELQVNNVKLEFSDATLLLHSTPGETLEVLALAGSATVTARGIPQEVSTGRAVEVDLGGEDGLTPAAPPDVVGSYAFPSVANVPVSLLPGTMACLVGLADANADVTLRVGPGTQRGVLADMKPDTSYAAIGWANDPEGAPWWQLDTGAEKSWVAQSEVGVIGACDTVAEVEPPPLTFAAPAGGEGTTTVDDFSPATNTVWQMYPGSDNMSGECSGTSPINFCDHLAAISPASGGIMWKGMEASPYYLVQIQPNVYAYSGPNVLGTGTISITLRFASETEVTMTQSLVLSSEPDCRHVYNYTGTKNW
;
A
#
# COMPACT_ATOMS: atom_id res chain seq x y z
N MET A 1 -18.46 -22.62 -89.63
CA MET A 1 -18.62 -23.54 -88.47
C MET A 1 -18.98 -22.69 -87.26
N ARG A 2 -20.15 -22.97 -86.67
CA ARG A 2 -20.73 -22.50 -85.40
C ARG A 2 -21.35 -21.08 -85.32
N PHE A 3 -22.67 -21.11 -85.18
CA PHE A 3 -23.66 -20.05 -85.00
C PHE A 3 -23.41 -19.17 -83.77
N ARG A 4 -23.74 -17.87 -83.86
CA ARG A 4 -24.06 -17.03 -82.69
C ARG A 4 -25.53 -16.62 -82.81
N LEU A 5 -26.35 -17.17 -81.93
CA LEU A 5 -27.76 -16.80 -81.75
C LEU A 5 -27.86 -15.97 -80.46
N SER A 6 -28.47 -14.79 -80.58
CA SER A 6 -28.76 -13.87 -79.49
C SER A 6 -29.79 -14.47 -78.52
N VAL A 7 -29.56 -14.34 -77.21
CA VAL A 7 -30.58 -14.54 -76.18
C VAL A 7 -30.45 -13.40 -75.16
N LEU A 8 -31.56 -12.67 -74.97
CA LEU A 8 -31.78 -11.69 -73.90
C LEU A 8 -31.64 -12.37 -72.52
N GLY A 9 -30.88 -11.76 -71.61
CA GLY A 9 -30.79 -12.16 -70.21
C GLY A 9 -30.93 -10.95 -69.29
N VAL A 10 -31.98 -10.97 -68.47
CA VAL A 10 -32.37 -9.97 -67.47
C VAL A 10 -31.24 -9.76 -66.45
N ILE A 11 -30.90 -8.49 -66.18
CA ILE A 11 -29.94 -8.10 -65.13
C ILE A 11 -30.66 -8.10 -63.78
N LEU A 12 -30.26 -9.01 -62.89
CA LEU A 12 -30.64 -9.00 -61.46
C LEU A 12 -29.50 -8.34 -60.67
N ILE A 13 -29.73 -7.14 -60.16
CA ILE A 13 -28.81 -6.45 -59.25
C ILE A 13 -29.01 -7.02 -57.84
N VAL A 14 -28.02 -7.75 -57.34
CA VAL A 14 -27.95 -8.18 -55.93
C VAL A 14 -27.21 -7.08 -55.17
N VAL A 15 -27.95 -6.31 -54.37
CA VAL A 15 -27.38 -5.37 -53.38
C VAL A 15 -27.01 -6.18 -52.15
N VAL A 16 -25.71 -6.37 -51.91
CA VAL A 16 -25.20 -6.90 -50.64
C VAL A 16 -25.22 -5.75 -49.64
N MET A 17 -26.21 -5.72 -48.76
CA MET A 17 -26.18 -4.87 -47.57
C MET A 17 -25.16 -5.44 -46.58
N SER A 18 -23.98 -4.83 -46.52
CA SER A 18 -23.06 -4.99 -45.39
C SER A 18 -23.69 -4.34 -44.17
N ALA A 19 -24.24 -5.14 -43.27
CA ALA A 19 -24.63 -4.69 -41.93
C ALA A 19 -23.35 -4.31 -41.19
N GLN A 20 -23.09 -3.01 -41.07
CA GLN A 20 -22.08 -2.49 -40.15
C GLN A 20 -22.62 -2.69 -38.73
N PHE A 21 -22.16 -3.74 -38.06
CA PHE A 21 -22.28 -3.82 -36.60
C PHE A 21 -21.37 -2.73 -36.03
N GLN A 22 -21.97 -1.60 -35.64
CA GLN A 22 -21.30 -0.65 -34.76
C GLN A 22 -21.27 -1.29 -33.37
N ALA A 23 -20.07 -1.62 -32.89
CA ALA A 23 -19.86 -2.03 -31.52
C ALA A 23 -20.44 -0.96 -30.57
N ALA A 24 -21.08 -1.38 -29.49
CA ALA A 24 -21.60 -0.44 -28.52
C ALA A 24 -20.41 0.28 -27.85
N PRO A 25 -20.54 1.54 -27.41
CA PRO A 25 -19.45 2.26 -26.74
C PRO A 25 -18.94 1.57 -25.45
N GLY A 26 -19.70 0.63 -24.88
CA GLY A 26 -19.25 -0.22 -23.78
C GLY A 26 -18.29 -1.35 -24.18
N ASP A 27 -18.33 -1.81 -25.44
CA ASP A 27 -17.43 -2.88 -25.92
C ASP A 27 -16.00 -2.36 -26.10
N VAL A 28 -15.83 -1.08 -26.44
CA VAL A 28 -14.51 -0.46 -26.66
C VAL A 28 -13.73 -0.30 -25.35
N LEU A 29 -14.40 0.17 -24.28
CA LEU A 29 -13.77 0.34 -22.96
C LEU A 29 -13.40 -1.00 -22.31
N ALA A 30 -14.20 -2.05 -22.52
CA ALA A 30 -13.89 -3.40 -22.04
C ALA A 30 -12.71 -4.02 -22.82
N GLN A 31 -12.65 -3.80 -24.14
CA GLN A 31 -11.58 -4.31 -25.01
C GLN A 31 -10.24 -3.59 -24.77
N GLU A 32 -10.25 -2.30 -24.45
CA GLU A 32 -9.05 -1.55 -24.03
C GLU A 32 -8.49 -2.08 -22.70
N GLY A 33 -9.36 -2.33 -21.71
CA GLY A 33 -8.95 -2.90 -20.42
C GLY A 33 -8.32 -4.30 -20.50
N GLU A 34 -8.85 -5.16 -21.38
CA GLU A 34 -8.32 -6.51 -21.59
C GLU A 34 -6.94 -6.49 -22.28
N GLN A 35 -6.75 -5.61 -23.27
CA GLN A 35 -5.46 -5.42 -23.94
C GLN A 35 -4.38 -4.88 -22.98
N CYS A 36 -4.74 -3.95 -22.10
CA CYS A 36 -3.82 -3.43 -21.09
C CYS A 36 -3.40 -4.50 -20.08
N THR A 37 -4.35 -5.32 -19.61
CA THR A 37 -4.04 -6.44 -18.70
C THR A 37 -3.09 -7.44 -19.36
N GLN A 38 -3.34 -7.79 -20.63
CA GLN A 38 -2.48 -8.71 -21.37
C GLN A 38 -1.07 -8.14 -21.58
N LEU A 39 -0.97 -6.87 -21.97
CA LEU A 39 0.31 -6.17 -22.15
C LEU A 39 1.15 -6.19 -20.86
N ILE A 40 0.53 -5.87 -19.72
CA ILE A 40 1.21 -5.89 -18.41
C ILE A 40 1.71 -7.31 -18.11
N SER A 41 0.86 -8.33 -18.28
CA SER A 41 1.23 -9.73 -18.00
C SER A 41 2.39 -10.22 -18.87
N ASP A 42 2.35 -9.92 -20.17
CA ASP A 42 3.39 -10.33 -21.12
C ASP A 42 4.71 -9.62 -20.80
N ALA A 43 4.66 -8.32 -20.51
CA ALA A 43 5.82 -7.52 -20.17
C ALA A 43 6.54 -8.03 -18.92
N LEU A 44 5.81 -8.36 -17.85
CA LEU A 44 6.39 -8.89 -16.62
C LEU A 44 7.06 -10.25 -16.84
N THR A 45 6.42 -11.12 -17.61
CA THR A 45 6.95 -12.47 -17.89
C THR A 45 8.24 -12.38 -18.71
N GLU A 46 8.24 -11.60 -19.80
CA GLU A 46 9.41 -11.42 -20.65
C GLU A 46 10.56 -10.72 -19.92
N ALA A 47 10.26 -9.66 -19.14
CA ALA A 47 11.26 -8.93 -18.35
C ALA A 47 11.98 -9.83 -17.34
N GLN A 48 11.25 -10.73 -16.68
CA GLN A 48 11.82 -11.66 -15.69
C GLN A 48 12.79 -12.65 -16.34
N GLU A 49 12.44 -13.18 -17.51
CA GLU A 49 13.30 -14.10 -18.26
C GLU A 49 14.51 -13.39 -18.86
N ALA A 50 14.31 -12.23 -19.48
CA ALA A 50 15.33 -11.50 -20.22
C ALA A 50 16.44 -10.96 -19.31
N CYS A 51 16.09 -10.45 -18.12
CA CYS A 51 17.03 -9.81 -17.22
C CYS A 51 17.49 -10.68 -16.04
N ALA A 52 17.24 -11.98 -16.09
CA ALA A 52 17.76 -12.94 -15.13
C ALA A 52 19.30 -12.86 -15.08
N GLY A 53 19.86 -12.71 -13.86
CA GLY A 53 21.30 -12.67 -13.66
C GLY A 53 21.99 -11.39 -14.16
N THR A 54 21.31 -10.25 -14.11
CA THR A 54 21.96 -8.93 -14.24
C THR A 54 22.99 -8.75 -13.11
N ALA A 55 24.22 -8.36 -13.43
CA ALA A 55 25.28 -8.27 -12.43
C ALA A 55 25.25 -6.91 -11.72
N ARG A 56 25.86 -6.84 -10.53
CA ARG A 56 26.11 -5.58 -9.81
C ARG A 56 26.77 -4.56 -10.75
N GLY A 57 26.24 -3.34 -10.79
CA GLY A 57 26.77 -2.29 -11.65
C GLY A 57 26.24 -2.31 -13.09
N GLU A 58 25.23 -3.11 -13.41
CA GLU A 58 24.62 -3.20 -14.74
C GLU A 58 23.14 -2.75 -14.74
N VAL A 59 22.71 -2.24 -15.89
CA VAL A 59 21.31 -2.09 -16.27
C VAL A 59 20.98 -3.09 -17.37
N CYS A 60 19.78 -3.65 -17.34
CA CYS A 60 19.27 -4.57 -18.35
C CYS A 60 17.98 -4.04 -18.99
N TYR A 61 17.91 -4.12 -20.31
CA TYR A 61 16.71 -3.84 -21.10
C TYR A 61 15.72 -5.00 -20.94
N ALA A 62 14.64 -4.76 -20.21
CA ALA A 62 13.72 -5.82 -19.81
C ALA A 62 12.53 -5.95 -20.77
N PHE A 63 11.97 -4.82 -21.23
CA PHE A 63 10.83 -4.82 -22.15
C PHE A 63 10.80 -3.60 -23.08
N ALA A 64 9.97 -3.69 -24.12
CA ALA A 64 9.77 -2.67 -25.16
C ALA A 64 9.38 -1.29 -24.60
N GLY A 65 9.92 -0.23 -25.22
CA GLY A 65 9.71 1.15 -24.78
C GLY A 65 10.83 1.70 -23.89
N THR A 66 12.00 1.08 -23.87
CA THR A 66 13.16 1.52 -23.08
C THR A 66 14.29 2.01 -23.97
N THR A 67 14.87 3.16 -23.66
CA THR A 67 16.04 3.71 -24.36
C THR A 67 17.12 4.11 -23.36
N ALA A 68 18.38 3.91 -23.72
CA ALA A 68 19.52 4.33 -22.92
C ALA A 68 20.46 5.21 -23.74
N THR A 69 21.03 6.22 -23.08
CA THR A 69 22.19 6.96 -23.58
C THR A 69 23.39 6.59 -22.74
N SER A 70 24.54 6.41 -23.39
CA SER A 70 25.75 5.94 -22.75
C SER A 70 26.98 6.54 -23.43
N SER A 71 27.99 6.81 -22.62
CA SER A 71 29.26 7.38 -23.08
C SER A 71 30.06 6.44 -23.99
N ASP A 72 29.82 5.13 -23.91
CA ASP A 72 30.41 4.11 -24.78
C ASP A 72 29.55 3.80 -26.02
N ASN A 73 28.44 4.51 -26.21
CA ASN A 73 27.44 4.29 -27.27
C ASN A 73 26.85 2.88 -27.28
N ALA A 74 26.81 2.21 -26.12
CA ALA A 74 26.02 1.00 -25.96
C ALA A 74 24.51 1.33 -26.10
N THR A 75 23.80 0.52 -26.87
CA THR A 75 22.37 0.70 -27.17
C THR A 75 21.58 -0.53 -26.77
N PHE A 76 20.33 -0.34 -26.35
CA PHE A 76 19.38 -1.45 -26.23
C PHE A 76 18.72 -1.74 -27.58
N ALA A 77 18.96 -2.94 -28.10
CA ALA A 77 18.42 -3.42 -29.36
C ALA A 77 17.43 -4.58 -29.16
N ALA A 78 17.60 -5.39 -28.12
CA ALA A 78 16.73 -6.52 -27.80
C ALA A 78 16.65 -6.80 -26.30
N GLY A 79 15.58 -7.52 -25.89
CA GLY A 79 15.39 -8.08 -24.55
C GLY A 79 16.66 -8.72 -24.00
N GLY A 80 17.10 -8.31 -22.81
CA GLY A 80 18.28 -8.85 -22.14
C GLY A 80 19.60 -8.15 -22.45
N ASP A 81 19.61 -7.15 -23.34
CA ASP A 81 20.79 -6.30 -23.55
C ASP A 81 21.18 -5.58 -22.26
N LYS A 82 22.48 -5.53 -21.97
CA LYS A 82 23.02 -4.93 -20.73
C LYS A 82 23.97 -3.78 -21.03
N VAL A 83 23.92 -2.76 -20.20
CA VAL A 83 24.84 -1.61 -20.21
C VAL A 83 25.40 -1.44 -18.80
N THR A 84 26.66 -1.02 -18.69
CA THR A 84 27.25 -0.75 -17.37
C THR A 84 26.73 0.58 -16.82
N LEU A 85 26.38 0.62 -15.54
CA LEU A 85 26.00 1.87 -14.86
C LEU A 85 27.13 2.91 -14.89
N ALA A 86 28.38 2.46 -15.03
CA ALA A 86 29.53 3.35 -15.21
C ALA A 86 29.47 4.14 -16.52
N SER A 87 29.01 3.54 -17.63
CA SER A 87 28.91 4.22 -18.92
C SER A 87 27.56 4.89 -19.16
N LEU A 88 26.51 4.49 -18.44
CA LEU A 88 25.16 5.04 -18.55
C LEU A 88 25.11 6.55 -18.24
N GLU A 89 24.41 7.31 -19.07
CA GLU A 89 24.16 8.75 -18.91
C GLU A 89 22.68 9.01 -18.59
N SER A 90 21.78 8.42 -19.37
CA SER A 90 20.35 8.44 -19.10
C SER A 90 19.68 7.13 -19.49
N LEU A 91 18.55 6.85 -18.85
CA LEU A 91 17.69 5.72 -19.13
C LEU A 91 16.24 6.23 -19.09
N ILE A 92 15.48 5.97 -20.15
CA ILE A 92 14.11 6.44 -20.33
C ILE A 92 13.24 5.23 -20.65
N THR A 93 12.12 5.10 -19.95
CA THR A 93 11.07 4.11 -20.18
C THR A 93 9.78 4.82 -20.63
N ALA A 94 9.01 4.18 -21.50
CA ALA A 94 7.78 4.71 -22.07
C ALA A 94 6.52 4.26 -21.31
N ALA A 95 5.48 5.09 -21.36
CA ALA A 95 4.14 4.73 -20.88
C ALA A 95 3.61 3.46 -21.56
N ALA A 96 2.73 2.74 -20.87
CA ALA A 96 2.04 1.60 -21.46
C ALA A 96 1.14 2.04 -22.63
N ASN A 97 1.36 1.43 -23.78
CA ASN A 97 0.65 1.65 -25.03
C ASN A 97 0.34 0.30 -25.70
N PRO A 98 -0.93 -0.16 -25.65
CA PRO A 98 -1.33 -1.43 -26.24
C PRO A 98 -1.29 -1.42 -27.78
N ASP A 99 -1.37 -0.25 -28.43
CA ASP A 99 -1.30 -0.14 -29.88
C ASP A 99 0.12 -0.41 -30.41
N THR A 100 1.14 0.03 -29.66
CA THR A 100 2.55 -0.22 -29.99
C THR A 100 3.12 -1.46 -29.31
N GLY A 101 2.42 -2.01 -28.31
CA GLY A 101 2.90 -3.11 -27.48
C GLY A 101 4.03 -2.71 -26.54
N GLU A 102 4.14 -1.42 -26.21
CA GLU A 102 5.22 -0.87 -25.39
C GLU A 102 4.74 -0.65 -23.95
N TRP A 103 5.53 -1.06 -22.98
CA TRP A 103 5.47 -0.59 -21.59
C TRP A 103 6.90 -0.67 -21.09
N GLY A 104 7.59 0.47 -21.07
CA GLY A 104 9.03 0.48 -20.85
C GLY A 104 9.36 -0.09 -19.48
N ILE A 105 10.21 -1.11 -19.44
CA ILE A 105 10.76 -1.69 -18.22
C ILE A 105 12.26 -1.87 -18.39
N ALA A 106 13.01 -1.45 -17.37
CA ALA A 106 14.43 -1.70 -17.23
C ALA A 106 14.76 -2.12 -15.79
N THR A 107 15.68 -3.07 -15.63
CA THR A 107 16.17 -3.47 -14.31
C THR A 107 17.60 -2.98 -14.09
N LEU A 108 17.94 -2.62 -12.85
CA LEU A 108 19.22 -2.03 -12.48
C LEU A 108 19.75 -2.72 -11.23
N MET A 109 21.04 -3.03 -11.18
CA MET A 109 21.69 -3.54 -9.97
C MET A 109 22.61 -2.46 -9.41
N LEU A 110 22.06 -1.61 -8.54
CA LEU A 110 22.71 -0.41 -8.01
C LEU A 110 23.66 -0.76 -6.84
N PRO A 111 24.96 -0.44 -6.95
CA PRO A 111 25.92 -0.67 -5.88
C PRO A 111 25.56 -0.02 -4.53
N ALA A 112 24.97 1.19 -4.58
CA ALA A 112 24.35 1.90 -3.45
C ALA A 112 25.23 2.08 -2.20
N GLY A 113 26.55 2.22 -2.36
CA GLY A 113 27.47 2.42 -1.23
C GLY A 113 27.69 1.18 -0.38
N LEU A 114 27.16 0.03 -0.80
CA LEU A 114 27.31 -1.24 -0.10
C LEU A 114 28.72 -1.81 -0.31
N PRO A 115 29.32 -2.49 0.68
CA PRO A 115 30.64 -3.11 0.55
C PRO A 115 30.76 -4.08 -0.63
N GLU A 116 31.99 -4.26 -1.16
CA GLU A 116 32.25 -5.31 -2.14
C GLU A 116 31.91 -6.69 -1.58
N GLY A 117 31.12 -7.46 -2.33
CA GLY A 117 30.65 -8.79 -1.92
C GLY A 117 29.21 -8.81 -1.40
N GLU A 118 28.67 -7.65 -1.01
CA GLU A 118 27.24 -7.52 -0.70
C GLU A 118 26.39 -7.46 -1.97
N GLN A 119 25.13 -7.91 -1.85
CA GLN A 119 24.18 -7.81 -2.93
C GLN A 119 23.91 -6.33 -3.26
N ALA A 120 23.76 -6.02 -4.54
CA ALA A 120 23.39 -4.68 -4.98
C ALA A 120 21.89 -4.44 -4.73
N VAL A 121 21.48 -3.17 -4.61
CA VAL A 121 20.05 -2.81 -4.60
C VAL A 121 19.48 -3.09 -5.99
N MET A 122 18.41 -3.89 -6.05
CA MET A 122 17.67 -4.09 -7.29
C MET A 122 16.74 -2.90 -7.53
N GLY A 123 16.89 -2.24 -8.67
CA GLY A 123 15.99 -1.21 -9.17
C GLY A 123 15.16 -1.71 -10.35
N VAL A 124 13.91 -1.29 -10.43
CA VAL A 124 13.07 -1.48 -11.64
C VAL A 124 12.49 -0.12 -12.01
N LEU A 125 12.95 0.42 -13.15
CA LEU A 125 12.37 1.62 -13.75
C LEU A 125 11.27 1.18 -14.71
N PHE A 126 10.07 1.74 -14.60
CA PHE A 126 8.92 1.30 -15.39
C PHE A 126 7.95 2.43 -15.73
N GLY A 127 7.18 2.23 -16.79
CA GLY A 127 6.21 3.21 -17.30
C GLY A 127 6.91 4.45 -17.86
N ASN A 128 6.22 5.58 -17.91
CA ASN A 128 6.82 6.85 -18.31
C ASN A 128 7.74 7.36 -17.19
N ALA A 129 9.01 7.02 -17.26
CA ALA A 129 9.98 7.37 -16.25
C ALA A 129 11.36 7.56 -16.87
N GLN A 130 12.17 8.38 -16.22
CA GLN A 130 13.53 8.64 -16.66
C GLN A 130 14.43 8.75 -15.44
N ILE A 131 15.58 8.09 -15.52
CA ILE A 131 16.71 8.41 -14.68
C ILE A 131 17.82 9.02 -15.51
N THR A 132 18.46 10.05 -14.97
CA THR A 132 19.60 10.70 -15.62
C THR A 132 20.69 10.86 -14.58
N ARG A 133 21.93 10.62 -15.00
CA ARG A 133 23.09 11.00 -14.20
C ARG A 133 22.93 12.49 -13.91
N PRO A 134 22.99 12.92 -12.63
CA PRO A 134 22.87 14.33 -12.35
C PRO A 134 24.02 15.00 -13.08
N GLU A 135 23.75 16.19 -13.64
CA GLU A 135 24.82 16.94 -14.28
C GLU A 135 25.96 16.99 -13.28
N GLN A 136 27.12 16.46 -13.70
CA GLN A 136 28.26 16.37 -12.82
C GLN A 136 28.60 17.81 -12.48
N ALA A 137 28.11 18.28 -11.33
CA ALA A 137 28.83 19.27 -10.60
C ALA A 137 30.13 18.56 -10.22
N ALA A 138 31.06 18.51 -11.18
CA ALA A 138 32.44 18.78 -10.85
C ALA A 138 32.32 19.93 -9.87
N SER A 139 32.70 19.70 -8.61
CA SER A 139 32.73 20.75 -7.62
C SER A 139 33.81 21.75 -8.04
N ASP A 140 33.56 22.50 -9.11
CA ASP A 140 34.14 23.80 -9.39
C ASP A 140 33.56 24.83 -8.41
N ARG A 141 32.66 24.42 -7.49
CA ARG A 141 32.38 25.18 -6.28
C ARG A 141 33.72 25.50 -5.62
N PRO A 142 34.11 26.77 -5.57
CA PRO A 142 35.33 27.16 -4.90
C PRO A 142 35.19 26.73 -3.45
N THR A 143 36.23 26.09 -2.93
CA THR A 143 36.28 25.61 -1.56
C THR A 143 37.32 26.38 -0.76
N LEU A 144 37.12 26.44 0.55
CA LEU A 144 38.07 27.00 1.50
C LEU A 144 38.20 26.08 2.71
N THR A 145 39.39 25.93 3.26
CA THR A 145 39.54 25.27 4.55
C THR A 145 39.21 26.26 5.66
N VAL A 146 38.30 25.87 6.54
CA VAL A 146 37.95 26.63 7.74
C VAL A 146 38.33 25.84 8.99
N THR A 147 38.77 26.54 10.04
CA THR A 147 39.30 25.94 11.27
C THR A 147 38.66 26.57 12.49
N ASN A 148 38.30 25.76 13.49
CA ASN A 148 38.01 26.29 14.82
C ASN A 148 39.32 26.65 15.54
N SER A 149 39.76 27.90 15.45
CA SER A 149 40.96 28.38 16.17
C SER A 149 40.70 28.77 17.63
N GLY A 150 39.48 28.58 18.14
CA GLY A 150 39.11 28.84 19.52
C GLY A 150 39.53 27.72 20.48
N SER A 151 39.23 27.91 21.77
CA SER A 151 39.48 26.92 22.84
C SER A 151 38.24 26.13 23.25
N ALA A 152 37.08 26.40 22.63
CA ALA A 152 35.80 25.77 22.92
C ALA A 152 35.18 25.18 21.65
N GLU A 153 34.27 24.23 21.81
CA GLU A 153 33.51 23.64 20.71
C GLU A 153 32.61 24.68 20.04
N VAL A 154 32.50 24.59 18.71
CA VAL A 154 31.67 25.48 17.89
C VAL A 154 30.49 24.70 17.34
N ASN A 155 29.27 25.19 17.57
CA ASN A 155 28.06 24.53 17.08
C ASN A 155 27.96 24.58 15.56
N LEU A 156 27.65 23.43 14.96
CA LEU A 156 27.28 23.26 13.56
C LEU A 156 25.77 23.06 13.48
N ARG A 157 25.10 23.76 12.56
CA ARG A 157 23.64 23.83 12.50
C ARG A 157 23.10 23.35 11.17
N ASN A 158 21.85 22.90 11.13
CA ASN A 158 21.13 22.58 9.90
C ASN A 158 20.58 23.83 9.16
N GLY A 159 21.26 24.96 9.31
CA GLY A 159 20.96 26.19 8.59
C GLY A 159 21.76 27.40 9.10
N ALA A 160 21.89 28.41 8.24
CA ALA A 160 22.55 29.68 8.45
C ALA A 160 21.76 30.59 9.40
N GLY A 161 21.72 30.23 10.68
CA GLY A 161 21.05 31.03 11.71
C GLY A 161 21.04 30.36 13.07
N THR A 162 20.88 31.16 14.14
CA THR A 162 20.85 30.64 15.52
C THR A 162 19.54 29.94 15.89
N THR A 163 18.50 30.09 15.07
CA THR A 163 17.19 29.43 15.21
C THR A 163 17.18 28.01 14.66
N TYR A 164 18.13 27.65 13.79
CA TYR A 164 18.30 26.29 13.25
C TYR A 164 18.88 25.36 14.32
N SER A 165 18.51 24.09 14.29
CA SER A 165 18.96 23.08 15.26
C SER A 165 20.47 22.82 15.14
N VAL A 166 21.11 22.53 16.27
CA VAL A 166 22.52 22.09 16.27
C VAL A 166 22.54 20.61 15.90
N VAL A 167 23.29 20.27 14.85
CA VAL A 167 23.41 18.89 14.35
C VAL A 167 24.76 18.26 14.71
N SER A 168 25.79 19.07 14.93
CA SER A 168 27.12 18.60 15.30
C SER A 168 27.94 19.74 15.94
N VAL A 169 29.20 19.48 16.28
CA VAL A 169 30.16 20.46 16.80
C VAL A 169 31.51 20.33 16.11
N LEU A 170 32.20 21.46 15.97
CA LEU A 170 33.58 21.53 15.48
C LEU A 170 34.52 21.69 16.69
N ALA A 171 35.37 20.70 16.94
CA ALA A 171 36.28 20.70 18.10
C ALA A 171 37.39 21.76 17.96
N PRO A 172 38.00 22.23 19.07
CA PRO A 172 39.16 23.12 19.03
C PRO A 172 40.29 22.57 18.16
N GLY A 173 40.74 23.36 17.18
CA GLY A 173 41.78 23.00 16.21
C GLY A 173 41.31 22.16 15.02
N GLN A 174 40.06 21.66 15.02
CA GLN A 174 39.51 20.89 13.91
C GLN A 174 39.29 21.78 12.69
N SER A 175 39.60 21.24 11.50
CA SER A 175 39.41 21.89 10.22
C SER A 175 38.44 21.11 9.34
N VAL A 176 37.64 21.82 8.56
CA VAL A 176 36.65 21.27 7.63
C VAL A 176 36.66 22.07 6.33
N VAL A 177 36.11 21.47 5.26
CA VAL A 177 36.00 22.13 3.95
C VAL A 177 34.72 22.96 3.93
N ALA A 178 34.83 24.23 3.60
CA ALA A 178 33.71 25.10 3.29
C ALA A 178 33.52 25.22 1.78
N ASP A 179 32.27 25.20 1.33
CA ASP A 179 31.90 25.19 -0.09
C ASP A 179 30.70 26.10 -0.40
N GLY A 180 30.27 26.90 0.57
CA GLY A 180 29.20 27.86 0.39
C GLY A 180 29.08 28.85 1.55
N ARG A 181 28.32 29.92 1.31
CA ARG A 181 27.98 30.95 2.30
C ARG A 181 26.54 31.40 2.10
N ASN A 182 25.93 31.98 3.11
CA ASN A 182 24.64 32.65 2.92
C ASN A 182 24.85 34.02 2.25
N GLN A 183 23.75 34.67 1.87
CA GLN A 183 23.79 35.96 1.17
C GLN A 183 24.58 37.03 1.96
N GLU A 184 24.45 37.05 3.29
CA GLU A 184 25.12 37.98 4.20
C GLU A 184 26.57 37.58 4.51
N SER A 185 26.99 36.36 4.18
CA SER A 185 28.32 35.79 4.47
C SER A 185 28.70 35.73 5.96
N ASP A 186 27.71 35.83 6.86
CA ASP A 186 27.91 35.65 8.28
C ASP A 186 27.80 34.18 8.71
N TRP A 187 27.32 33.31 7.81
CA TRP A 187 27.34 31.86 7.94
C TRP A 187 28.03 31.21 6.75
N VAL A 188 28.75 30.14 7.04
CA VAL A 188 29.52 29.35 6.08
C VAL A 188 29.01 27.91 6.12
N ARG A 189 28.73 27.34 4.94
CA ARG A 189 28.40 25.92 4.81
C ARG A 189 29.70 25.12 4.75
N VAL A 190 29.76 24.07 5.55
CA VAL A 190 30.91 23.17 5.72
C VAL A 190 30.51 21.73 5.46
N GLN A 191 31.44 20.97 4.89
CA GLN A 191 31.37 19.53 4.67
C GLN A 191 32.08 18.81 5.82
N LEU A 192 31.40 17.82 6.40
CA LEU A 192 31.92 16.98 7.47
C LEU A 192 32.51 15.69 6.89
N GLU A 193 33.30 14.99 7.72
CA GLU A 193 34.02 13.78 7.32
C GLU A 193 33.06 12.63 6.96
N ASP A 194 31.86 12.62 7.55
CA ASP A 194 30.78 11.67 7.25
C ASP A 194 29.98 12.02 5.98
N GLY A 195 30.41 13.03 5.23
CA GLY A 195 29.74 13.50 4.02
C GLY A 195 28.53 14.41 4.28
N SER A 196 28.11 14.58 5.54
CA SER A 196 27.05 15.53 5.88
C SER A 196 27.53 16.97 5.72
N VAL A 197 26.59 17.91 5.62
CA VAL A 197 26.90 19.34 5.56
C VAL A 197 26.15 20.09 6.64
N ALA A 198 26.78 21.15 7.13
CA ALA A 198 26.22 21.99 8.17
C ALA A 198 26.65 23.44 7.98
N TRP A 199 26.01 24.33 8.72
CA TRP A 199 26.34 25.75 8.75
C TRP A 199 27.05 26.12 10.04
N VAL A 200 28.09 26.92 9.91
CA VAL A 200 28.86 27.48 11.03
C VAL A 200 28.89 29.00 10.95
N PHE A 201 28.79 29.64 12.10
CA PHE A 201 28.85 31.10 12.17
C PHE A 201 30.28 31.57 11.88
N ALA A 202 30.46 32.41 10.87
CA ALA A 202 31.80 32.76 10.37
C ALA A 202 32.70 33.38 11.45
N ARG A 203 32.14 34.11 12.42
CA ARG A 203 32.96 34.81 13.44
C ARG A 203 33.61 33.90 14.49
N VAL A 204 33.25 32.62 14.54
CA VAL A 204 33.81 31.65 15.50
C VAL A 204 34.75 30.63 14.85
N ILE A 205 35.05 30.81 13.55
CA ILE A 205 36.03 30.04 12.79
C ILE A 205 37.06 30.98 12.16
N SER A 206 38.18 30.43 11.71
CA SER A 206 39.19 31.11 10.90
C SER A 206 39.35 30.42 9.56
N TRP A 207 39.87 31.12 8.56
CA TRP A 207 40.14 30.57 7.23
C TRP A 207 41.25 31.36 6.56
N GLU A 208 41.88 30.75 5.55
CA GLU A 208 42.81 31.41 4.65
C GLU A 208 42.17 31.53 3.27
N GLY A 209 42.30 32.70 2.63
CA GLY A 209 41.68 32.99 1.31
C GLY A 209 40.51 33.96 1.39
N ASP A 210 39.79 34.12 0.27
CA ASP A 210 38.68 35.06 0.13
C ASP A 210 37.33 34.33 0.22
N LEU A 211 36.63 34.48 1.34
CA LEU A 211 35.32 33.88 1.60
C LEU A 211 34.26 34.29 0.56
N SER A 212 34.41 35.45 -0.08
CA SER A 212 33.45 35.93 -1.08
C SER A 212 33.41 35.07 -2.34
N THR A 213 34.47 34.26 -2.56
CA THR A 213 34.56 33.30 -3.65
C THR A 213 33.57 32.16 -3.48
N LEU A 214 33.24 31.75 -2.25
CA LEU A 214 32.26 30.70 -1.98
C LEU A 214 30.90 31.07 -2.57
N GLU A 215 30.21 30.06 -3.10
CA GLU A 215 28.87 30.20 -3.68
C GLU A 215 27.86 30.69 -2.64
N VAL A 216 26.92 31.55 -3.06
CA VAL A 216 25.82 32.00 -2.21
C VAL A 216 24.69 30.97 -2.26
N LEU A 217 24.40 30.36 -1.12
CA LEU A 217 23.38 29.32 -0.96
C LEU A 217 22.24 29.80 -0.07
N LEU A 218 21.10 29.11 -0.15
CA LEU A 218 19.95 29.37 0.71
C LEU A 218 20.30 29.08 2.18
N PRO A 219 19.78 29.84 3.15
CA PRO A 219 20.06 29.62 4.56
C PRO A 219 19.76 28.21 5.09
N ASN A 220 18.89 27.45 4.45
CA ASN A 220 18.53 26.07 4.82
C ASN A 220 19.17 25.01 3.90
N ASP A 221 20.14 25.40 3.06
CA ASP A 221 20.82 24.45 2.18
C ASP A 221 21.82 23.62 2.98
N VAL A 222 21.46 22.37 3.26
CA VAL A 222 22.37 21.37 3.80
C VAL A 222 22.32 20.11 2.94
N THR A 223 22.26 20.31 1.62
CA THR A 223 22.42 19.25 0.65
C THR A 223 23.91 18.94 0.52
N PRO A 224 24.39 17.71 0.76
CA PRO A 224 25.79 17.36 0.52
C PRO A 224 26.19 17.64 -0.94
N PRO A 225 27.40 18.18 -1.21
CA PRO A 225 27.88 18.25 -2.58
C PRO A 225 28.06 16.83 -3.10
N PHE A 226 27.63 16.60 -4.33
CA PHE A 226 27.77 15.32 -5.02
C PHE A 226 29.24 14.88 -4.97
N GLN A 227 29.56 13.93 -4.10
CA GLN A 227 30.81 13.18 -4.22
C GLN A 227 30.57 12.18 -5.34
N VAL A 228 31.50 12.10 -6.29
CA VAL A 228 31.48 11.04 -7.31
C VAL A 228 31.65 9.72 -6.57
N GLY A 229 30.52 9.12 -6.18
CA GLY A 229 30.44 7.80 -5.58
C GLY A 229 30.42 6.72 -6.65
N GLU A 230 29.92 5.55 -6.27
CA GLU A 230 29.69 4.47 -7.23
C GLU A 230 28.72 4.92 -8.35
N PRO A 231 28.80 4.38 -9.57
CA PRO A 231 27.91 4.76 -10.65
C PRO A 231 26.43 4.63 -10.26
N PHE A 232 25.64 5.68 -10.48
CA PHE A 232 24.23 5.74 -10.11
C PHE A 232 23.94 5.50 -8.62
N GLN A 233 24.91 5.72 -7.73
CA GLN A 233 24.62 5.93 -6.31
C GLN A 233 23.78 7.22 -6.10
N ALA A 234 23.88 8.15 -7.04
CA ALA A 234 23.11 9.38 -7.06
C ALA A 234 22.64 9.70 -8.49
N PHE A 235 21.36 10.04 -8.65
CA PHE A 235 20.71 10.30 -9.94
C PHE A 235 19.46 11.17 -9.83
N ASN A 236 19.08 11.77 -10.95
CA ASN A 236 17.81 12.47 -11.08
C ASN A 236 16.75 11.49 -11.61
N LEU A 237 15.58 11.46 -10.98
CA LEU A 237 14.40 10.68 -11.35
C LEU A 237 13.28 11.63 -11.76
N THR A 238 12.61 11.32 -12.86
CA THR A 238 11.30 11.88 -13.22
C THR A 238 10.35 10.74 -13.57
N THR A 239 9.08 10.91 -13.24
CA THR A 239 8.02 9.94 -13.50
C THR A 239 6.76 10.67 -13.97
N GLY A 240 5.97 10.04 -14.82
CA GLY A 240 4.77 10.64 -15.40
C GLY A 240 5.07 11.59 -16.57
N GLY A 241 4.07 12.37 -16.98
CA GLY A 241 4.20 13.40 -18.02
C GLY A 241 3.26 13.28 -19.23
N GLU A 242 2.58 12.14 -19.42
CA GLU A 242 1.46 11.97 -20.38
C GLU A 242 0.47 10.94 -19.81
N SER A 243 -0.83 11.09 -20.05
CA SER A 243 -1.84 10.11 -19.62
C SER A 243 -1.61 8.81 -20.38
N ALA A 244 -1.17 7.75 -19.68
CA ALA A 244 -1.03 6.43 -20.27
C ALA A 244 -2.38 5.98 -20.88
N LEU A 245 -2.34 5.40 -22.08
CA LEU A 245 -3.52 4.77 -22.68
C LEU A 245 -4.03 3.62 -21.80
N CYS A 246 -3.11 2.98 -21.08
CA CYS A 246 -3.43 2.09 -19.97
C CYS A 246 -3.35 2.84 -18.63
N GLY A 247 -4.46 3.42 -18.19
CA GLY A 247 -4.55 4.09 -16.87
C GLY A 247 -4.26 3.19 -15.67
N ALA A 248 -4.25 1.87 -15.86
CA ALA A 248 -3.90 0.87 -14.86
C ALA A 248 -2.39 0.58 -14.76
N ALA A 249 -1.57 1.05 -15.71
CA ALA A 249 -0.12 0.80 -15.72
C ALA A 249 0.62 1.99 -15.07
N PRO A 250 1.14 1.85 -13.84
CA PRO A 250 1.82 2.93 -13.15
C PRO A 250 3.17 3.25 -13.82
N SER A 251 3.74 4.39 -13.43
CA SER A 251 5.11 4.78 -13.76
C SER A 251 5.87 5.06 -12.47
N GLY A 252 7.11 4.62 -12.38
CA GLY A 252 7.86 4.75 -11.14
C GLY A 252 9.22 4.07 -11.16
N LEU A 253 9.88 4.16 -10.01
CA LEU A 253 11.10 3.41 -9.71
C LEU A 253 10.85 2.55 -8.46
N LEU A 254 10.88 1.23 -8.62
CA LEU A 254 10.96 0.31 -7.50
C LEU A 254 12.42 0.14 -7.09
N LEU A 255 12.66 0.04 -5.79
CA LEU A 255 13.94 -0.31 -5.21
C LEU A 255 13.72 -1.43 -4.20
N GLN A 256 14.55 -2.48 -4.24
CA GLN A 256 14.57 -3.51 -3.21
C GLN A 256 15.99 -3.86 -2.81
N TYR A 257 16.17 -4.04 -1.51
CA TYR A 257 17.40 -4.57 -0.95
C TYR A 257 17.09 -5.51 0.21
N SER A 258 17.76 -6.65 0.23
CA SER A 258 17.60 -7.70 1.25
C SER A 258 18.96 -8.00 1.86
N GLY A 259 19.34 -7.21 2.85
CA GLY A 259 20.59 -7.31 3.57
C GLY A 259 20.58 -6.45 4.83
N GLU A 260 21.53 -6.71 5.74
CA GLU A 260 21.62 -6.02 7.04
C GLU A 260 22.35 -4.67 6.95
N GLU A 261 23.30 -4.55 6.01
CA GLU A 261 24.03 -3.31 5.76
C GLU A 261 23.12 -2.20 5.23
N VAL A 262 23.43 -0.94 5.52
CA VAL A 262 22.61 0.18 5.05
C VAL A 262 22.99 0.53 3.61
N ALA A 263 22.05 0.38 2.69
CA ALA A 263 22.18 0.90 1.34
C ALA A 263 21.94 2.42 1.36
N GLU A 264 22.75 3.16 0.62
CA GLU A 264 22.65 4.61 0.48
C GLU A 264 22.49 5.00 -0.99
N LEU A 265 21.40 5.70 -1.29
CA LEU A 265 21.12 6.28 -2.61
C LEU A 265 20.75 7.76 -2.46
N GLN A 266 21.04 8.55 -3.49
CA GLN A 266 20.56 9.93 -3.58
C GLN A 266 19.72 10.12 -4.84
N VAL A 267 18.43 10.38 -4.67
CA VAL A 267 17.48 10.58 -5.78
C VAL A 267 17.01 12.02 -5.74
N ASN A 268 17.22 12.79 -6.80
CA ASN A 268 16.85 14.22 -6.85
C ASN A 268 17.42 15.01 -5.66
N ASN A 269 18.70 14.76 -5.32
CA ASN A 269 19.37 15.32 -4.14
C ASN A 269 18.74 14.97 -2.77
N VAL A 270 17.76 14.07 -2.71
CA VAL A 270 17.21 13.49 -1.48
C VAL A 270 17.96 12.21 -1.15
N LYS A 271 18.53 12.14 0.05
CA LYS A 271 19.26 10.95 0.52
C LYS A 271 18.27 9.91 1.06
N LEU A 272 18.45 8.66 0.66
CA LEU A 272 17.69 7.48 1.07
C LEU A 272 18.64 6.50 1.72
N GLU A 273 18.34 6.10 2.94
CA GLU A 273 19.07 5.07 3.70
C GLU A 273 18.12 3.96 4.10
N PHE A 274 18.42 2.72 3.74
CA PHE A 274 17.54 1.59 4.06
C PHE A 274 18.29 0.26 4.11
N SER A 275 17.78 -0.67 4.90
CA SER A 275 18.18 -2.07 4.95
C SER A 275 16.92 -2.93 4.99
N ASP A 276 16.98 -4.12 4.38
CA ASP A 276 15.85 -5.05 4.25
C ASP A 276 14.49 -4.38 3.92
N ALA A 277 14.44 -3.64 2.80
CA ALA A 277 13.30 -2.81 2.43
C ALA A 277 12.95 -2.87 0.94
N THR A 278 11.68 -2.61 0.64
CA THR A 278 11.16 -2.40 -0.72
C THR A 278 10.46 -1.04 -0.77
N LEU A 279 10.95 -0.16 -1.63
CA LEU A 279 10.48 1.21 -1.80
C LEU A 279 9.93 1.42 -3.21
N LEU A 280 8.90 2.26 -3.33
CA LEU A 280 8.40 2.78 -4.59
C LEU A 280 8.57 4.30 -4.59
N LEU A 281 9.15 4.82 -5.65
CA LEU A 281 9.39 6.24 -5.83
C LEU A 281 8.59 6.79 -7.01
N HIS A 282 7.94 7.93 -6.78
CA HIS A 282 7.33 8.77 -7.81
C HIS A 282 7.94 10.16 -7.72
N SER A 283 8.29 10.77 -8.86
CA SER A 283 8.78 12.12 -8.91
C SER A 283 8.13 12.93 -10.02
N THR A 284 7.41 13.97 -9.63
CA THR A 284 6.80 14.92 -10.55
C THR A 284 7.56 16.25 -10.48
N PRO A 285 8.23 16.69 -11.56
CA PRO A 285 9.02 17.92 -11.55
C PRO A 285 8.21 19.15 -11.13
N GLY A 286 8.71 19.91 -10.17
CA GLY A 286 8.05 21.10 -9.61
C GLY A 286 6.91 20.81 -8.65
N GLU A 287 6.64 19.54 -8.37
CA GLU A 287 5.65 19.08 -7.39
C GLU A 287 6.36 18.32 -6.26
N THR A 288 6.43 17.00 -6.30
CA THR A 288 6.96 16.17 -5.19
C THR A 288 7.87 15.03 -5.66
N LEU A 289 8.78 14.61 -4.79
CA LEU A 289 9.33 13.25 -4.75
C LEU A 289 8.60 12.50 -3.63
N GLU A 290 7.82 11.50 -4.00
CA GLU A 290 7.14 10.60 -3.06
C GLU A 290 7.97 9.33 -2.87
N VAL A 291 8.13 8.91 -1.60
CA VAL A 291 8.78 7.66 -1.21
C VAL A 291 7.78 6.82 -0.42
N LEU A 292 7.31 5.74 -1.03
CA LEU A 292 6.35 4.80 -0.43
C LEU A 292 7.12 3.56 0.05
N ALA A 293 7.01 3.22 1.33
CA ALA A 293 7.58 1.99 1.86
C ALA A 293 6.57 0.84 1.70
N LEU A 294 6.82 -0.05 0.74
CA LEU A 294 5.99 -1.24 0.50
C LEU A 294 6.32 -2.36 1.50
N ALA A 295 7.58 -2.46 1.91
CA ALA A 295 8.05 -3.36 2.95
C ALA A 295 9.32 -2.78 3.61
N GLY A 296 9.54 -3.11 4.89
CA GLY A 296 10.65 -2.58 5.67
C GLY A 296 10.47 -1.11 6.05
N SER A 297 11.59 -0.42 6.26
CA SER A 297 11.65 1.02 6.51
C SER A 297 12.84 1.67 5.81
N ALA A 298 12.75 2.99 5.65
CA ALA A 298 13.82 3.82 5.10
C ALA A 298 13.88 5.16 5.83
N THR A 299 15.06 5.77 5.86
CA THR A 299 15.25 7.16 6.25
C THR A 299 15.36 8.02 5.00
N VAL A 300 14.45 8.98 4.86
CA VAL A 300 14.44 9.97 3.78
C VAL A 300 14.98 11.28 4.35
N THR A 301 16.06 11.79 3.77
CA THR A 301 16.69 13.03 4.22
C THR A 301 16.72 14.06 3.10
N ALA A 302 16.02 15.16 3.30
CA ALA A 302 16.09 16.34 2.44
C ALA A 302 16.30 17.58 3.29
N ARG A 303 17.07 18.56 2.78
CA ARG A 303 17.45 19.76 3.55
C ARG A 303 17.97 19.41 4.96
N GLY A 304 18.69 18.28 5.06
CA GLY A 304 19.36 17.78 6.27
C GLY A 304 18.44 17.44 7.43
N ILE A 305 17.14 17.28 7.14
CA ILE A 305 16.15 16.78 8.09
C ILE A 305 15.81 15.35 7.67
N PRO A 306 16.10 14.36 8.52
CA PRO A 306 15.65 12.99 8.28
C PRO A 306 14.18 12.83 8.68
N GLN A 307 13.46 12.00 7.93
CA GLN A 307 12.17 11.42 8.29
C GLN A 307 12.19 9.92 8.01
N GLU A 308 11.67 9.14 8.95
CA GLU A 308 11.52 7.70 8.78
C GLU A 308 10.20 7.41 8.07
N VAL A 309 10.24 6.55 7.06
CA VAL A 309 9.08 5.95 6.41
C VAL A 309 9.11 4.45 6.65
N SER A 310 7.98 3.88 7.07
CA SER A 310 7.82 2.46 7.36
C SER A 310 6.70 1.85 6.53
N THR A 311 6.65 0.54 6.46
CA THR A 311 5.69 -0.23 5.64
C THR A 311 4.26 0.34 5.69
N GLY A 312 3.66 0.58 4.51
CA GLY A 312 2.32 1.14 4.36
C GLY A 312 2.25 2.67 4.51
N ARG A 313 3.40 3.35 4.63
CA ARG A 313 3.50 4.80 4.81
C ARG A 313 4.21 5.45 3.62
N ALA A 314 3.97 6.75 3.47
CA ALA A 314 4.62 7.60 2.48
C ALA A 314 5.25 8.84 3.13
N VAL A 315 6.34 9.29 2.54
CA VAL A 315 6.97 10.59 2.79
C VAL A 315 7.07 11.34 1.47
N GLU A 316 6.78 12.64 1.51
CA GLU A 316 6.87 13.54 0.37
C GLU A 316 7.97 14.57 0.58
N VAL A 317 8.65 14.93 -0.50
CA VAL A 317 9.60 16.05 -0.52
C VAL A 317 9.18 16.99 -1.64
N ASP A 318 8.77 18.22 -1.30
CA ASP A 318 8.48 19.25 -2.30
C ASP A 318 9.71 19.49 -3.19
N LEU A 319 9.52 19.54 -4.50
CA LEU A 319 10.55 19.81 -5.49
C LEU A 319 10.36 21.17 -6.14
N GLY A 320 11.47 21.79 -6.54
CA GLY A 320 11.50 23.09 -7.20
C GLY A 320 12.84 23.32 -7.89
N GLY A 321 13.26 24.60 -7.98
CA GLY A 321 14.44 24.96 -8.77
C GLY A 321 14.13 25.14 -10.26
N GLU A 322 15.16 25.44 -11.05
CA GLU A 322 15.00 25.65 -12.51
C GLU A 322 14.69 24.34 -13.25
N ASP A 323 15.19 23.22 -12.73
CA ASP A 323 14.94 21.86 -13.23
C ASP A 323 13.65 21.24 -12.67
N GLY A 324 13.08 21.82 -11.60
CA GLY A 324 11.93 21.26 -10.89
C GLY A 324 12.27 20.00 -10.08
N LEU A 325 13.55 19.64 -9.91
CA LEU A 325 13.99 18.42 -9.23
C LEU A 325 14.79 18.70 -7.95
N THR A 326 14.99 19.97 -7.61
CA THR A 326 15.73 20.35 -6.41
C THR A 326 14.80 20.34 -5.20
N PRO A 327 15.13 19.67 -4.08
CA PRO A 327 14.28 19.66 -2.88
C PRO A 327 14.02 21.07 -2.37
N ALA A 328 12.78 21.53 -2.33
CA ALA A 328 12.40 22.87 -1.87
C ALA A 328 12.17 22.92 -0.35
N ALA A 329 11.78 21.80 0.25
CA ALA A 329 11.47 21.66 1.67
C ALA A 329 12.12 20.40 2.31
N PRO A 330 12.17 20.32 3.65
CA PRO A 330 12.35 19.05 4.36
C PRO A 330 11.29 18.01 3.97
N PRO A 331 11.52 16.71 4.18
CA PRO A 331 10.51 15.69 3.97
C PRO A 331 9.34 15.88 4.93
N ASP A 332 8.11 15.71 4.43
CA ASP A 332 6.87 15.71 5.21
C ASP A 332 6.27 14.30 5.25
N VAL A 333 5.76 13.91 6.42
CA VAL A 333 5.16 12.60 6.62
C VAL A 333 3.68 12.70 6.26
N VAL A 334 3.37 12.33 5.01
CA VAL A 334 2.02 12.35 4.46
C VAL A 334 1.08 11.45 5.25
N GLY A 335 1.58 10.28 5.64
CA GLY A 335 0.78 9.29 6.34
C GLY A 335 0.83 7.94 5.63
N SER A 336 -0.34 7.39 5.35
CA SER A 336 -0.51 6.20 4.52
C SER A 336 -0.88 6.58 3.08
N TYR A 337 -0.71 5.65 2.15
CA TYR A 337 -1.03 5.84 0.73
C TYR A 337 -2.22 4.97 0.32
N ALA A 338 -2.94 5.41 -0.71
CA ALA A 338 -4.06 4.66 -1.27
C ALA A 338 -3.57 3.40 -1.99
N PHE A 339 -4.18 2.25 -1.75
CA PHE A 339 -3.76 1.00 -2.42
C PHE A 339 -3.69 1.08 -3.96
N PRO A 340 -4.57 1.83 -4.67
CA PRO A 340 -4.45 2.00 -6.10
C PRO A 340 -3.13 2.65 -6.57
N SER A 341 -2.43 3.41 -5.71
CA SER A 341 -1.13 4.00 -6.08
C SER A 341 -0.01 2.96 -6.20
N VAL A 342 -0.19 1.80 -5.56
CA VAL A 342 0.76 0.68 -5.61
C VAL A 342 0.23 -0.50 -6.41
N ALA A 343 -1.03 -0.44 -6.87
CA ALA A 343 -1.61 -1.48 -7.70
C ALA A 343 -0.86 -1.59 -9.04
N ASN A 344 -0.66 -2.82 -9.53
CA ASN A 344 0.00 -3.14 -10.80
C ASN A 344 1.47 -2.70 -10.92
N VAL A 345 2.10 -2.31 -9.81
CA VAL A 345 3.55 -2.05 -9.76
C VAL A 345 4.30 -3.39 -9.95
N PRO A 346 5.40 -3.43 -10.76
CA PRO A 346 6.05 -4.67 -11.20
C PRO A 346 6.90 -5.37 -10.12
N VAL A 347 6.35 -5.59 -8.92
CA VAL A 347 7.07 -6.21 -7.80
C VAL A 347 7.51 -7.65 -8.04
N SER A 348 6.91 -8.33 -9.02
CA SER A 348 7.31 -9.69 -9.43
C SER A 348 8.70 -9.74 -10.08
N LEU A 349 9.22 -8.58 -10.53
CA LEU A 349 10.58 -8.45 -11.05
C LEU A 349 11.63 -8.30 -9.94
N LEU A 350 11.20 -8.12 -8.69
CA LEU A 350 12.10 -8.00 -7.55
C LEU A 350 12.54 -9.40 -7.07
N PRO A 351 13.81 -9.58 -6.67
CA PRO A 351 14.35 -10.89 -6.30
C PRO A 351 13.84 -11.41 -4.95
N GLY A 352 13.51 -10.52 -4.02
CA GLY A 352 13.05 -10.81 -2.68
C GLY A 352 11.52 -10.94 -2.61
N THR A 353 11.05 -11.86 -1.78
CA THR A 353 9.62 -12.06 -1.56
C THR A 353 9.05 -10.99 -0.64
N MET A 354 8.17 -10.14 -1.16
CA MET A 354 7.35 -9.24 -0.36
C MET A 354 6.13 -9.98 0.18
N ALA A 355 5.71 -9.67 1.42
CA ALA A 355 4.45 -10.16 1.96
C ALA A 355 3.29 -9.82 1.01
N CYS A 356 2.27 -10.68 0.97
CA CYS A 356 1.07 -10.37 0.21
C CYS A 356 0.33 -9.22 0.88
N LEU A 357 0.22 -8.09 0.18
CA LEU A 357 -0.56 -6.94 0.60
C LEU A 357 -1.89 -6.93 -0.14
N VAL A 358 -2.95 -6.63 0.60
CA VAL A 358 -4.33 -6.59 0.14
C VAL A 358 -4.90 -5.20 0.42
N GLY A 359 -5.63 -4.64 -0.54
CA GLY A 359 -6.29 -3.35 -0.36
C GLY A 359 -7.37 -3.10 -1.41
N LEU A 360 -7.98 -1.91 -1.33
CA LEU A 360 -9.05 -1.53 -2.24
C LEU A 360 -8.46 -1.15 -3.61
N ALA A 361 -8.79 -1.91 -4.66
CA ALA A 361 -8.39 -1.60 -6.03
C ALA A 361 -9.09 -0.34 -6.57
N ASP A 362 -10.30 -0.05 -6.07
CA ASP A 362 -11.00 1.22 -6.26
C ASP A 362 -11.18 1.87 -4.89
N ALA A 363 -10.61 3.06 -4.70
CA ALA A 363 -10.70 3.79 -3.43
C ALA A 363 -12.13 4.18 -3.04
N ASN A 364 -13.09 4.09 -3.95
CA ASN A 364 -14.52 4.34 -3.70
C ASN A 364 -15.32 3.07 -3.42
N ALA A 365 -14.69 1.88 -3.48
CA ALA A 365 -15.35 0.63 -3.17
C ALA A 365 -15.69 0.53 -1.68
N ASP A 366 -16.88 -0.02 -1.38
CA ASP A 366 -17.33 -0.30 -0.02
C ASP A 366 -17.19 -1.80 0.24
N VAL A 367 -16.11 -2.19 0.94
CA VAL A 367 -15.75 -3.59 1.17
C VAL A 367 -15.70 -3.87 2.66
N THR A 368 -16.45 -4.88 3.09
CA THR A 368 -16.66 -5.19 4.51
C THR A 368 -15.71 -6.27 5.02
N LEU A 369 -15.03 -6.00 6.13
CA LEU A 369 -14.23 -6.94 6.91
C LEU A 369 -15.09 -7.78 7.85
N ARG A 370 -14.79 -9.08 7.95
CA ARG A 370 -15.59 -10.05 8.71
C ARG A 370 -14.75 -10.90 9.67
N VAL A 371 -15.42 -11.52 10.64
CA VAL A 371 -14.80 -12.45 11.61
C VAL A 371 -14.40 -13.82 11.03
N GLY A 372 -14.66 -14.06 9.74
CA GLY A 372 -14.37 -15.29 9.04
C GLY A 372 -14.80 -15.24 7.57
N PRO A 373 -14.48 -16.27 6.79
CA PRO A 373 -14.84 -16.32 5.38
C PRO A 373 -16.35 -16.54 5.20
N GLY A 374 -16.95 -15.70 4.36
CA GLY A 374 -18.35 -15.78 3.93
C GLY A 374 -19.21 -14.59 4.37
N THR A 375 -20.16 -14.21 3.51
CA THR A 375 -21.04 -13.05 3.73
C THR A 375 -22.02 -13.21 4.90
N GLN A 376 -22.23 -14.46 5.35
CA GLN A 376 -22.98 -14.84 6.55
C GLN A 376 -22.21 -14.62 7.85
N ARG A 377 -20.90 -14.38 7.81
CA ARG A 377 -20.07 -14.15 9.01
C ARG A 377 -20.26 -12.72 9.51
N GLY A 378 -20.13 -12.53 10.82
CA GLY A 378 -20.29 -11.23 11.48
C GLY A 378 -19.36 -10.16 10.89
N VAL A 379 -19.90 -8.95 10.75
CA VAL A 379 -19.19 -7.75 10.28
C VAL A 379 -18.33 -7.17 11.41
N LEU A 380 -17.10 -6.79 11.07
CA LEU A 380 -16.16 -6.10 11.97
C LEU A 380 -16.07 -4.61 11.68
N ALA A 381 -15.77 -4.26 10.43
CA ALA A 381 -15.52 -2.89 9.98
C ALA A 381 -15.54 -2.84 8.44
N ASP A 382 -15.40 -1.64 7.87
CA ASP A 382 -15.14 -1.46 6.44
C ASP A 382 -13.63 -1.29 6.19
N MET A 383 -13.17 -1.75 5.02
CA MET A 383 -11.79 -1.53 4.59
C MET A 383 -11.53 -0.05 4.35
N LYS A 384 -10.33 0.41 4.73
CA LYS A 384 -9.92 1.78 4.49
C LYS A 384 -9.20 1.90 3.13
N PRO A 385 -9.51 2.93 2.32
CA PRO A 385 -8.89 3.10 1.00
C PRO A 385 -7.39 3.44 1.04
N ASP A 386 -6.94 4.01 2.16
CA ASP A 386 -5.58 4.44 2.44
C ASP A 386 -4.82 3.44 3.33
N THR A 387 -5.22 2.17 3.34
CA THR A 387 -4.56 1.13 4.15
C THR A 387 -4.33 -0.13 3.33
N SER A 388 -3.10 -0.64 3.39
CA SER A 388 -2.74 -1.97 2.88
C SER A 388 -2.66 -2.95 4.05
N TYR A 389 -3.22 -4.15 3.87
CA TYR A 389 -3.28 -5.18 4.90
C TYR A 389 -2.46 -6.39 4.49
N ALA A 390 -1.66 -6.96 5.39
CA ALA A 390 -0.95 -8.20 5.09
C ALA A 390 -1.93 -9.39 5.08
N ALA A 391 -1.96 -10.15 3.98
CA ALA A 391 -2.63 -11.45 3.96
C ALA A 391 -1.75 -12.49 4.65
N ILE A 392 -2.29 -13.05 5.73
CA ILE A 392 -1.62 -14.02 6.61
C ILE A 392 -2.18 -15.44 6.47
N GLY A 393 -3.20 -15.61 5.64
CA GLY A 393 -3.81 -16.87 5.31
C GLY A 393 -4.94 -16.69 4.31
N TRP A 394 -5.47 -17.79 3.77
CA TRP A 394 -6.72 -17.79 3.02
C TRP A 394 -7.55 -19.03 3.33
N ALA A 395 -8.86 -18.95 3.09
CA ALA A 395 -9.75 -20.10 3.21
C ALA A 395 -10.98 -19.89 2.31
N ASN A 396 -11.64 -20.98 1.94
CA ASN A 396 -12.92 -20.90 1.27
C ASN A 396 -14.06 -20.72 2.29
N ASP A 397 -15.09 -19.98 1.90
CA ASP A 397 -16.36 -19.97 2.61
C ASP A 397 -17.16 -21.27 2.36
N PRO A 398 -18.29 -21.50 3.05
CA PRO A 398 -19.13 -22.69 2.86
C PRO A 398 -19.67 -22.87 1.44
N GLU A 399 -19.77 -21.79 0.68
CA GLU A 399 -20.19 -21.77 -0.73
C GLU A 399 -19.02 -22.05 -1.70
N GLY A 400 -17.79 -22.10 -1.18
CA GLY A 400 -16.57 -22.40 -1.94
C GLY A 400 -15.87 -21.17 -2.53
N ALA A 401 -16.30 -19.95 -2.18
CA ALA A 401 -15.63 -18.74 -2.62
C ALA A 401 -14.40 -18.43 -1.73
N PRO A 402 -13.27 -17.97 -2.29
CA PRO A 402 -12.06 -17.75 -1.53
C PRO A 402 -12.07 -16.41 -0.79
N TRP A 403 -11.49 -16.39 0.41
CA TRP A 403 -11.35 -15.21 1.26
C TRP A 403 -9.93 -15.10 1.81
N TRP A 404 -9.41 -13.88 1.91
CA TRP A 404 -8.16 -13.58 2.61
C TRP A 404 -8.40 -13.45 4.12
N GLN A 405 -7.50 -14.01 4.92
CA GLN A 405 -7.31 -13.62 6.32
C GLN A 405 -6.27 -12.51 6.38
N LEU A 406 -6.66 -11.36 6.94
CA LEU A 406 -5.85 -10.16 7.03
C LEU A 406 -5.33 -9.94 8.45
N ASP A 407 -4.10 -9.45 8.55
CA ASP A 407 -3.59 -8.84 9.77
C ASP A 407 -4.14 -7.42 9.93
N THR A 408 -5.17 -7.29 10.76
CA THR A 408 -5.81 -6.02 11.11
C THR A 408 -5.50 -5.58 12.55
N GLY A 409 -4.47 -6.19 13.17
CA GLY A 409 -4.09 -5.94 14.56
C GLY A 409 -4.66 -6.98 15.54
N ALA A 410 -5.26 -6.52 16.64
CA ALA A 410 -5.66 -7.38 17.76
C ALA A 410 -6.67 -8.47 17.38
N GLU A 411 -7.58 -8.17 16.45
CA GLU A 411 -8.47 -9.14 15.82
C GLU A 411 -8.09 -9.27 14.35
N LYS A 412 -7.93 -10.51 13.89
CA LYS A 412 -7.74 -10.83 12.47
C LYS A 412 -9.07 -10.72 11.73
N SER A 413 -9.04 -10.20 10.51
CA SER A 413 -10.24 -9.99 9.71
C SER A 413 -10.23 -10.81 8.44
N TRP A 414 -11.37 -10.91 7.78
CA TRP A 414 -11.56 -11.65 6.56
C TRP A 414 -12.23 -10.81 5.49
N VAL A 415 -11.77 -10.93 4.24
CA VAL A 415 -12.35 -10.25 3.07
C VAL A 415 -12.42 -11.18 1.86
N ALA A 416 -13.44 -11.03 1.01
CA ALA A 416 -13.57 -11.81 -0.21
C ALA A 416 -12.46 -11.44 -1.19
N GLN A 417 -11.77 -12.44 -1.77
CA GLN A 417 -10.66 -12.15 -2.69
C GLN A 417 -11.14 -11.41 -3.96
N SER A 418 -12.40 -11.60 -4.36
CA SER A 418 -12.99 -10.96 -5.54
C SER A 418 -13.28 -9.47 -5.36
N GLU A 419 -13.23 -8.93 -4.15
CA GLU A 419 -13.58 -7.54 -3.83
C GLU A 419 -12.35 -6.64 -3.65
N VAL A 420 -11.14 -7.21 -3.71
CA VAL A 420 -9.89 -6.52 -3.35
C VAL A 420 -8.80 -6.74 -4.39
N GLY A 421 -7.84 -5.81 -4.45
CA GLY A 421 -6.60 -5.97 -5.20
C GLY A 421 -5.50 -6.54 -4.32
N VAL A 422 -4.49 -7.15 -4.95
CA VAL A 422 -3.35 -7.76 -4.24
C VAL A 422 -2.01 -7.41 -4.89
N ILE A 423 -0.95 -7.38 -4.09
CA ILE A 423 0.44 -7.20 -4.56
C ILE A 423 1.41 -7.98 -3.66
N GLY A 424 2.50 -8.50 -4.23
CA GLY A 424 3.49 -9.31 -3.52
C GLY A 424 3.28 -10.81 -3.69
N ALA A 425 3.81 -11.63 -2.77
CA ALA A 425 3.84 -13.09 -2.90
C ALA A 425 2.50 -13.78 -2.52
N CYS A 426 1.40 -13.36 -3.13
CA CYS A 426 0.04 -13.80 -2.76
C CYS A 426 -0.25 -15.27 -3.09
N ASP A 427 0.37 -15.83 -4.12
CA ASP A 427 0.27 -17.24 -4.47
C ASP A 427 0.93 -18.17 -3.44
N THR A 428 1.77 -17.61 -2.55
CA THR A 428 2.47 -18.35 -1.49
C THR A 428 1.76 -18.30 -0.14
N VAL A 429 0.68 -17.51 -0.04
CA VAL A 429 -0.11 -17.42 1.19
C VAL A 429 -0.75 -18.77 1.47
N ALA A 430 -0.51 -19.30 2.67
CA ALA A 430 -0.99 -20.63 3.03
C ALA A 430 -2.51 -20.66 3.22
N GLU A 431 -3.13 -21.78 2.82
CA GLU A 431 -4.49 -22.08 3.23
C GLU A 431 -4.50 -22.30 4.76
N VAL A 432 -5.44 -21.66 5.44
CA VAL A 432 -5.63 -21.79 6.88
C VAL A 432 -6.99 -22.39 7.19
N GLU A 433 -7.11 -23.05 8.34
CA GLU A 433 -8.42 -23.48 8.80
C GLU A 433 -9.28 -22.23 9.06
N PRO A 434 -10.46 -22.10 8.41
CA PRO A 434 -11.35 -20.99 8.69
C PRO A 434 -11.68 -21.01 10.19
N PRO A 435 -11.78 -19.86 10.87
CA PRO A 435 -12.05 -19.85 12.28
C PRO A 435 -13.33 -20.65 12.46
N PRO A 436 -13.35 -21.62 13.39
CA PRO A 436 -14.55 -22.40 13.61
C PRO A 436 -15.69 -21.41 13.78
N LEU A 437 -16.88 -21.77 13.30
CA LEU A 437 -18.05 -21.03 13.70
C LEU A 437 -18.18 -21.23 15.22
N THR A 438 -17.52 -20.38 16.00
CA THR A 438 -17.57 -20.37 17.46
C THR A 438 -18.87 -19.69 17.82
N PHE A 439 -19.94 -20.45 17.72
CA PHE A 439 -21.06 -20.26 18.61
C PHE A 439 -20.56 -20.72 19.97
N ALA A 440 -20.67 -19.89 21.01
CA ALA A 440 -20.24 -20.28 22.36
C ALA A 440 -20.83 -21.66 22.70
N ALA A 441 -19.97 -22.66 22.89
CA ALA A 441 -20.41 -23.98 23.30
C ALA A 441 -20.95 -23.90 24.73
N PRO A 442 -22.04 -24.63 25.06
CA PRO A 442 -22.43 -24.80 26.45
C PRO A 442 -21.31 -25.55 27.18
N ALA A 443 -21.12 -25.24 28.46
CA ALA A 443 -20.25 -26.04 29.30
C ALA A 443 -20.73 -27.51 29.31
N GLY A 444 -19.99 -28.41 28.67
CA GLY A 444 -19.96 -29.83 28.98
C GLY A 444 -20.33 -30.83 27.87
N GLY A 445 -19.38 -31.73 27.57
CA GLY A 445 -19.64 -33.16 27.36
C GLY A 445 -19.67 -33.66 25.93
N GLU A 446 -18.62 -34.37 25.52
CA GLU A 446 -18.70 -35.36 24.44
C GLU A 446 -19.79 -36.39 24.73
N GLY A 447 -20.67 -36.60 23.76
CA GLY A 447 -21.66 -37.66 23.76
C GLY A 447 -22.47 -37.61 22.48
N THR A 448 -22.23 -38.54 21.56
CA THR A 448 -23.15 -38.81 20.45
C THR A 448 -24.42 -39.43 21.04
N THR A 449 -25.34 -38.59 21.47
CA THR A 449 -26.75 -38.93 21.65
C THR A 449 -27.51 -38.29 20.51
N THR A 450 -28.43 -39.04 19.89
CA THR A 450 -29.50 -38.45 19.09
C THR A 450 -30.21 -37.45 19.99
N VAL A 451 -29.97 -36.15 19.77
CA VAL A 451 -30.62 -35.08 20.53
C VAL A 451 -32.03 -34.96 19.98
N ASP A 452 -33.03 -35.20 20.81
CA ASP A 452 -34.44 -34.97 20.46
C ASP A 452 -34.64 -33.50 20.07
N ASP A 453 -35.30 -33.24 18.95
CA ASP A 453 -35.63 -31.88 18.50
C ASP A 453 -36.93 -31.41 19.19
N PHE A 454 -36.78 -30.45 20.08
CA PHE A 454 -37.82 -29.79 20.85
C PHE A 454 -38.27 -28.46 20.22
N SER A 455 -37.70 -28.07 19.07
CA SER A 455 -38.11 -26.85 18.41
C SER A 455 -39.55 -26.96 17.88
N PRO A 456 -40.37 -25.89 17.99
CA PRO A 456 -41.75 -25.93 17.54
C PRO A 456 -41.85 -26.24 16.04
N ALA A 457 -42.69 -27.21 15.67
CA ALA A 457 -43.04 -27.47 14.27
C ALA A 457 -44.12 -26.51 13.73
N THR A 458 -44.77 -25.74 14.62
CA THR A 458 -45.80 -24.75 14.32
C THR A 458 -45.56 -23.48 15.13
N ASN A 459 -46.28 -22.40 14.83
CA ASN A 459 -46.23 -21.19 15.62
C ASN A 459 -46.67 -21.47 17.06
N THR A 460 -45.92 -20.93 18.02
CA THR A 460 -46.16 -21.13 19.46
C THR A 460 -45.98 -19.82 20.22
N VAL A 461 -46.61 -19.71 21.38
CA VAL A 461 -46.46 -18.57 22.30
C VAL A 461 -45.84 -19.04 23.60
N TRP A 462 -44.88 -18.27 24.10
CA TRP A 462 -44.09 -18.57 25.28
C TRP A 462 -44.17 -17.43 26.29
N GLN A 463 -44.31 -17.76 27.57
CA GLN A 463 -44.15 -16.79 28.65
C GLN A 463 -42.66 -16.70 28.99
N MET A 464 -42.08 -15.51 28.86
CA MET A 464 -40.67 -15.24 29.09
C MET A 464 -40.48 -14.42 30.37
N TYR A 465 -39.43 -14.77 31.12
CA TYR A 465 -39.03 -14.14 32.38
C TYR A 465 -37.60 -13.61 32.23
N PRO A 466 -37.41 -12.33 31.88
CA PRO A 466 -36.08 -11.72 31.86
C PRO A 466 -35.49 -11.71 33.27
N GLY A 467 -34.31 -12.31 33.44
CA GLY A 467 -33.49 -12.09 34.63
C GLY A 467 -33.04 -10.62 34.75
N SER A 468 -32.28 -10.31 35.80
CA SER A 468 -31.70 -8.98 35.99
C SER A 468 -30.71 -8.62 34.88
N ASP A 469 -30.60 -7.34 34.58
CA ASP A 469 -29.57 -6.80 33.70
C ASP A 469 -28.17 -6.99 34.31
N ASN A 470 -27.32 -7.76 33.63
CA ASN A 470 -25.93 -7.97 34.00
C ASN A 470 -25.06 -7.09 33.11
N MET A 471 -24.71 -5.92 33.63
CA MET A 471 -23.91 -4.93 32.92
C MET A 471 -22.42 -5.25 33.05
N SER A 472 -21.67 -5.11 31.96
CA SER A 472 -20.22 -5.33 31.90
C SER A 472 -19.56 -4.31 30.96
N GLY A 473 -18.31 -3.94 31.24
CA GLY A 473 -17.60 -2.86 30.52
C GLY A 473 -17.64 -1.51 31.25
N GLU A 474 -17.41 -0.42 30.52
CA GLU A 474 -17.42 0.95 31.07
C GLU A 474 -18.84 1.53 31.06
N CYS A 475 -19.63 1.13 32.07
CA CYS A 475 -21.04 1.50 32.18
C CYS A 475 -21.31 2.70 33.13
N SER A 476 -20.34 3.60 33.32
CA SER A 476 -20.46 4.66 34.31
C SER A 476 -21.54 5.68 33.94
N GLY A 477 -22.62 5.75 34.74
CA GLY A 477 -23.75 6.67 34.53
C GLY A 477 -24.95 6.04 33.83
N THR A 478 -24.81 4.82 33.31
CA THR A 478 -25.90 4.06 32.68
C THR A 478 -26.77 3.40 33.75
N SER A 479 -28.09 3.52 33.61
CA SER A 479 -29.05 2.81 34.49
C SER A 479 -29.32 1.40 33.93
N PRO A 480 -29.50 0.38 34.79
CA PRO A 480 -29.92 -0.94 34.34
C PRO A 480 -31.21 -0.87 33.54
N ILE A 481 -31.23 -1.50 32.37
CA ILE A 481 -32.40 -1.57 31.50
C ILE A 481 -33.14 -2.84 31.91
N ASN A 482 -34.30 -2.72 32.55
CA ASN A 482 -35.06 -3.90 33.00
C ASN A 482 -36.22 -4.20 32.04
N PHE A 483 -36.28 -5.44 31.58
CA PHE A 483 -37.44 -5.95 30.84
C PHE A 483 -38.48 -6.53 31.80
N CYS A 484 -39.76 -6.41 31.46
CA CYS A 484 -40.83 -7.08 32.18
C CYS A 484 -41.01 -8.50 31.66
N ASP A 485 -41.62 -9.36 32.48
CA ASP A 485 -42.19 -10.62 32.02
C ASP A 485 -43.14 -10.35 30.84
N HIS A 486 -42.97 -11.11 29.76
CA HIS A 486 -43.70 -10.87 28.52
C HIS A 486 -43.95 -12.15 27.74
N LEU A 487 -44.92 -12.07 26.83
CA LEU A 487 -45.15 -13.12 25.85
C LEU A 487 -44.20 -12.94 24.67
N ALA A 488 -43.70 -14.05 24.16
CA ALA A 488 -42.98 -14.09 22.90
C ALA A 488 -43.60 -15.10 21.95
N ALA A 489 -43.63 -14.75 20.67
CA ALA A 489 -44.07 -15.64 19.60
C ALA A 489 -42.86 -16.25 18.90
N ILE A 490 -42.89 -17.57 18.72
CA ILE A 490 -41.89 -18.32 17.96
C ILE A 490 -42.58 -18.95 16.76
N SER A 491 -42.08 -18.65 15.57
CA SER A 491 -42.59 -19.25 14.32
C SER A 491 -41.48 -20.02 13.61
N PRO A 492 -41.72 -21.26 13.15
CA PRO A 492 -40.75 -22.01 12.36
C PRO A 492 -40.45 -21.28 11.04
N ALA A 493 -39.19 -21.30 10.62
CA ALA A 493 -38.76 -20.76 9.34
C ALA A 493 -37.73 -21.70 8.68
N SER A 494 -37.55 -21.60 7.36
CA SER A 494 -36.51 -22.39 6.69
C SER A 494 -35.14 -22.01 7.27
N GLY A 495 -34.37 -22.98 7.77
CA GLY A 495 -33.04 -22.77 8.36
C GLY A 495 -33.01 -22.12 9.75
N GLY A 496 -34.17 -21.88 10.39
CA GLY A 496 -34.22 -21.15 11.65
C GLY A 496 -35.62 -20.95 12.21
N ILE A 497 -35.78 -19.89 13.00
CA ILE A 497 -37.06 -19.47 13.58
C ILE A 497 -37.20 -17.95 13.55
N MET A 498 -38.43 -17.46 13.51
CA MET A 498 -38.74 -16.07 13.80
C MET A 498 -39.04 -15.93 15.30
N TRP A 499 -38.25 -15.09 15.98
CA TRP A 499 -38.46 -14.68 17.36
C TRP A 499 -39.11 -13.30 17.42
N LYS A 500 -40.24 -13.17 18.10
CA LYS A 500 -40.87 -11.87 18.41
C LYS A 500 -41.14 -11.75 19.90
N GLY A 501 -40.32 -10.97 20.60
CA GLY A 501 -40.55 -10.59 22.00
C GLY A 501 -41.31 -9.27 22.08
N MET A 502 -40.76 -8.34 22.87
CA MET A 502 -41.30 -6.99 23.04
C MET A 502 -40.98 -6.04 21.87
N GLU A 503 -40.19 -6.48 20.89
CA GLU A 503 -39.71 -5.66 19.79
C GLU A 503 -40.77 -5.42 18.71
N ALA A 504 -40.64 -4.28 18.03
CA ALA A 504 -41.56 -3.86 16.98
C ALA A 504 -41.62 -4.89 15.83
N SER A 505 -40.48 -5.49 15.48
CA SER A 505 -40.31 -6.48 14.42
C SER A 505 -39.64 -7.75 14.96
N PRO A 506 -39.92 -8.92 14.37
CA PRO A 506 -39.28 -10.16 14.77
C PRO A 506 -37.82 -10.22 14.29
N TYR A 507 -36.97 -10.95 15.02
CA TYR A 507 -35.65 -11.37 14.59
C TYR A 507 -35.73 -12.75 13.94
N TYR A 508 -34.98 -12.97 12.87
CA TYR A 508 -34.74 -14.31 12.35
C TYR A 508 -33.51 -14.89 13.06
N LEU A 509 -33.69 -15.97 13.80
CA LEU A 509 -32.61 -16.69 14.48
C LEU A 509 -32.31 -17.96 13.69
N VAL A 510 -31.05 -18.10 13.29
CA VAL A 510 -30.57 -19.28 12.56
C VAL A 510 -30.37 -20.43 13.53
N GLN A 511 -30.67 -21.65 13.11
CA GLN A 511 -30.35 -22.83 13.91
C GLN A 511 -28.83 -23.05 13.94
N ILE A 512 -28.22 -23.00 15.14
CA ILE A 512 -26.78 -23.16 15.32
C ILE A 512 -26.40 -24.52 15.91
N GLN A 513 -27.32 -25.15 16.64
CA GLN A 513 -27.24 -26.55 17.13
C GLN A 513 -28.67 -27.12 17.22
N PRO A 514 -28.86 -28.44 17.37
CA PRO A 514 -30.16 -28.99 17.74
C PRO A 514 -30.71 -28.24 18.96
N ASN A 515 -31.94 -27.73 18.84
CA ASN A 515 -32.61 -26.91 19.85
C ASN A 515 -32.00 -25.53 20.16
N VAL A 516 -30.95 -25.08 19.48
CA VAL A 516 -30.30 -23.78 19.75
C VAL A 516 -30.32 -22.91 18.51
N TYR A 517 -30.82 -21.68 18.67
CA TYR A 517 -31.02 -20.71 17.61
C TYR A 517 -30.40 -19.37 17.99
N ALA A 518 -29.75 -18.68 17.06
CA ALA A 518 -29.07 -17.43 17.37
C ALA A 518 -29.21 -16.33 16.31
N TYR A 519 -29.10 -15.09 16.77
CA TYR A 519 -29.00 -13.87 15.97
C TYR A 519 -27.91 -12.97 16.56
N SER A 520 -27.17 -12.25 15.72
CA SER A 520 -26.30 -11.15 16.12
C SER A 520 -26.29 -10.10 15.02
N GLY A 521 -26.54 -8.85 15.38
CA GLY A 521 -26.61 -7.76 14.41
C GLY A 521 -27.30 -6.52 14.99
N PRO A 522 -27.68 -5.55 14.15
CA PRO A 522 -28.39 -4.36 14.59
C PRO A 522 -29.69 -4.72 15.33
N ASN A 523 -30.00 -4.02 16.41
CA ASN A 523 -31.33 -4.12 16.99
C ASN A 523 -32.37 -3.55 16.01
N VAL A 524 -33.64 -3.92 16.19
CA VAL A 524 -34.75 -3.49 15.31
C VAL A 524 -34.90 -1.97 15.19
N LEU A 525 -34.39 -1.21 16.16
CA LEU A 525 -34.44 0.24 16.16
C LEU A 525 -33.22 0.89 15.47
N GLY A 526 -32.21 0.11 15.10
CA GLY A 526 -30.93 0.60 14.58
C GLY A 526 -30.12 1.42 15.59
N THR A 527 -30.44 1.32 16.88
CA THR A 527 -29.82 2.13 17.95
C THR A 527 -28.66 1.43 18.65
N GLY A 528 -28.30 0.23 18.22
CA GLY A 528 -27.23 -0.57 18.81
C GLY A 528 -27.19 -1.97 18.23
N THR A 529 -26.30 -2.80 18.75
CA THR A 529 -26.12 -4.19 18.36
C THR A 529 -26.77 -5.09 19.40
N ILE A 530 -27.55 -6.07 18.96
CA ILE A 530 -28.16 -7.09 19.79
C ILE A 530 -27.69 -8.49 19.37
N SER A 531 -27.41 -9.32 20.36
CA SER A 531 -27.21 -10.75 20.17
C SER A 531 -28.24 -11.52 20.98
N ILE A 532 -28.86 -12.53 20.37
CA ILE A 532 -29.87 -13.38 20.98
C ILE A 532 -29.44 -14.83 20.75
N THR A 533 -29.41 -15.63 21.81
CA THR A 533 -29.24 -17.08 21.76
C THR A 533 -30.39 -17.73 22.50
N LEU A 534 -31.26 -18.44 21.79
CA LEU A 534 -32.41 -19.14 22.33
C LEU A 534 -32.17 -20.65 22.30
N ARG A 535 -32.49 -21.34 23.39
CA ARG A 535 -32.38 -22.80 23.52
C ARG A 535 -33.69 -23.40 24.01
N PHE A 536 -34.19 -24.42 23.31
CA PHE A 536 -35.25 -25.29 23.80
C PHE A 536 -34.65 -26.35 24.73
N ALA A 537 -35.04 -26.32 26.00
CA ALA A 537 -34.63 -27.33 26.99
C ALA A 537 -35.55 -28.55 26.94
N SER A 538 -36.82 -28.35 26.55
CA SER A 538 -37.83 -29.37 26.28
C SER A 538 -38.92 -28.79 25.37
N GLU A 539 -39.93 -29.58 24.99
CA GLU A 539 -41.09 -29.07 24.23
C GLU A 539 -41.86 -27.93 24.93
N THR A 540 -41.66 -27.77 26.24
CA THR A 540 -42.38 -26.79 27.07
C THR A 540 -41.49 -25.79 27.79
N GLU A 541 -40.16 -25.88 27.68
CA GLU A 541 -39.22 -25.01 28.38
C GLU A 541 -38.14 -24.45 27.45
N VAL A 542 -37.86 -23.15 27.58
CA VAL A 542 -36.77 -22.45 26.88
C VAL A 542 -35.89 -21.65 27.84
N THR A 543 -34.65 -21.45 27.42
CA THR A 543 -33.73 -20.47 28.00
C THR A 543 -33.23 -19.56 26.90
N MET A 544 -33.07 -18.26 27.17
CA MET A 544 -32.53 -17.33 26.19
C MET A 544 -31.48 -16.43 26.84
N THR A 545 -30.37 -16.17 26.15
CA THR A 545 -29.44 -15.10 26.52
C THR A 545 -29.56 -14.00 25.50
N GLN A 546 -29.74 -12.77 25.97
CA GLN A 546 -29.74 -11.58 25.12
C GLN A 546 -28.63 -10.66 25.58
N SER A 547 -27.87 -10.11 24.64
CA SER A 547 -26.94 -9.03 24.92
C SER A 547 -27.20 -7.83 24.03
N LEU A 548 -27.12 -6.64 24.61
CA LEU A 548 -27.36 -5.37 23.94
C LEU A 548 -26.18 -4.44 24.22
N VAL A 549 -25.65 -3.83 23.16
CA VAL A 549 -24.72 -2.71 23.20
C VAL A 549 -25.38 -1.55 22.47
N LEU A 550 -25.63 -0.45 23.17
CA LEU A 550 -26.25 0.74 22.56
C LEU A 550 -25.17 1.57 21.86
N SER A 551 -25.50 2.16 20.71
CA SER A 551 -24.58 3.03 19.98
C SER A 551 -24.23 4.30 20.78
N SER A 552 -25.11 4.70 21.70
CA SER A 552 -24.85 5.80 22.64
C SER A 552 -23.87 5.45 23.75
N GLU A 553 -23.65 4.15 24.00
CA GLU A 553 -22.85 3.61 25.11
C GLU A 553 -22.07 2.38 24.61
N PRO A 554 -21.14 2.56 23.63
CA PRO A 554 -20.52 1.45 22.90
C PRO A 554 -19.65 0.55 23.79
N ASP A 555 -19.15 1.10 24.90
CA ASP A 555 -18.29 0.39 25.85
C ASP A 555 -19.08 -0.27 27.00
N CYS A 556 -20.42 -0.15 27.01
CA CYS A 556 -21.28 -0.78 27.99
C CYS A 556 -22.14 -1.90 27.37
N ARG A 557 -22.01 -3.11 27.92
CA ARG A 557 -22.73 -4.30 27.48
C ARG A 557 -23.75 -4.74 28.51
N HIS A 558 -25.02 -4.75 28.12
CA HIS A 558 -26.14 -5.28 28.90
C HIS A 558 -26.36 -6.76 28.56
N VAL A 559 -26.55 -7.62 29.57
CA VAL A 559 -26.73 -9.07 29.37
C VAL A 559 -27.87 -9.61 30.23
N TYR A 560 -28.81 -10.30 29.58
CA TYR A 560 -29.99 -10.87 30.20
C TYR A 560 -30.02 -12.37 30.00
N ASN A 561 -30.38 -13.08 31.06
CA ASN A 561 -30.66 -14.51 31.00
C ASN A 561 -32.15 -14.72 31.29
N TYR A 562 -32.87 -15.24 30.31
CA TYR A 562 -34.28 -15.53 30.36
C TYR A 562 -34.52 -17.00 30.66
N THR A 563 -35.59 -17.27 31.38
CA THR A 563 -36.30 -18.55 31.31
C THR A 563 -37.64 -18.34 30.61
N GLY A 564 -38.20 -19.40 30.05
CA GLY A 564 -39.54 -19.33 29.48
C GLY A 564 -40.25 -20.67 29.44
N THR A 565 -41.58 -20.60 29.47
CA THR A 565 -42.48 -21.75 29.44
C THR A 565 -43.46 -21.63 28.30
N LYS A 566 -43.72 -22.74 27.61
CA LYS A 566 -44.68 -22.77 26.50
C LYS A 566 -46.09 -22.58 27.04
N ASN A 567 -46.82 -21.64 26.46
CA ASN A 567 -48.23 -21.44 26.77
C ASN A 567 -49.12 -22.29 25.85
N TRP A 568 -49.07 -22.09 24.53
CA TRP A 568 -49.78 -22.90 23.54
C TRP A 568 -49.07 -22.94 22.19
#